data_AF-X1TEB2-F1
#
_entry.id   AF-X1TEB2-F1
#
_cell.length_a   1.000
_cell.length_b   1.000
_cell.length_c   1.000
_cell.angle_alpha   90.00
_cell.angle_beta   90.00
_cell.angle_gamma   90.00
#
_symmetry.space_group_name_H-M   'P 1'
#
loop_
_entity.id
_entity.type
_entity.pdbx_description
1 polymer ?
#
loop_
_entity_poly.entity_id
_entity_poly.type
_entity_poly.pdbx_seq_one_letter_code
_entity_poly.pdbx_strand_id
1 'polypeptide(L)' 'ARDPQTIKNFGDLFQALWDDFHLCKSEALRELNASSQEELTELPSECYQRIATVRQ' A
#
# COMPACT_ATOMS: atom_id res chain seq x y z
N ALA A 1 9.41 5.90 -9.08
CA ALA A 1 8.25 6.09 -8.19
C ALA A 1 6.98 5.97 -9.03
N ARG A 2 6.08 5.06 -8.69
CA ARG A 2 4.78 4.90 -9.36
C ARG A 2 3.88 6.09 -9.01
N ASP A 3 2.97 6.45 -9.91
CA ASP A 3 1.93 7.43 -9.63
C ASP A 3 0.85 6.79 -8.73
N PRO A 4 0.64 7.25 -7.48
CA PRO A 4 -0.36 6.70 -6.57
C PRO A 4 -1.78 6.80 -7.10
N GLN A 5 -2.07 7.74 -8.01
CA GLN A 5 -3.40 7.88 -8.61
C GLN A 5 -3.75 6.72 -9.56
N THR A 6 -2.77 5.93 -9.96
CA THR A 6 -3.00 4.69 -10.73
C THR A 6 -3.56 3.56 -9.87
N ILE A 7 -3.48 3.67 -8.54
CA ILE A 7 -3.90 2.65 -7.57
C ILE A 7 -5.36 2.92 -7.19
N LYS A 8 -6.29 2.21 -7.85
CA LYS A 8 -7.73 2.45 -7.69
C LYS A 8 -8.40 1.52 -6.70
N ASN A 9 -7.80 0.39 -6.42
CA ASN A 9 -8.31 -0.61 -5.50
C ASN A 9 -7.16 -1.25 -4.68
N PHE A 10 -7.51 -2.01 -3.64
CA PHE A 10 -6.52 -2.66 -2.79
C PHE A 10 -5.72 -3.76 -3.51
N GLY A 11 -6.26 -4.37 -4.56
CA GLY A 11 -5.51 -5.31 -5.41
C GLY A 11 -4.35 -4.60 -6.12
N ASP A 12 -4.64 -3.45 -6.74
CA ASP A 12 -3.62 -2.59 -7.36
C ASP A 12 -2.59 -2.11 -6.33
N LEU A 13 -3.03 -1.83 -5.09
CA LEU A 13 -2.14 -1.40 -4.01
C LEU A 13 -1.12 -2.48 -3.69
N PHE A 14 -1.57 -3.69 -3.36
CA PHE A 14 -0.66 -4.75 -2.97
C PHE A 14 0.25 -5.16 -4.13
N GLN A 15 -0.25 -5.14 -5.36
CA GLN A 15 0.59 -5.37 -6.54
C GLN A 15 1.64 -4.28 -6.69
N ALA A 16 1.26 -3.01 -6.59
CA ALA A 16 2.21 -1.89 -6.66
C ALA A 16 3.27 -1.94 -5.57
N LEU A 17 2.87 -2.25 -4.33
CA LEU A 17 3.79 -2.39 -3.20
C LEU A 17 4.74 -3.57 -3.37
N TRP A 18 4.27 -4.66 -3.96
CA TRP A 18 5.14 -5.79 -4.32
C TRP A 18 6.12 -5.41 -5.43
N ASP A 19 5.65 -4.80 -6.52
CA ASP A 19 6.50 -4.44 -7.66
C ASP A 19 7.59 -3.44 -7.27
N ASP A 20 7.23 -2.43 -6.48
CA ASP A 20 8.11 -1.29 -6.19
C ASP A 20 8.98 -1.53 -4.94
N PHE A 21 8.45 -2.23 -3.93
CA PHE A 21 9.11 -2.42 -2.62
C PHE A 21 9.28 -3.88 -2.20
N HIS A 22 8.83 -4.85 -3.02
CA HIS A 22 8.81 -6.28 -2.69
C HIS A 22 8.10 -6.59 -1.35
N LEU A 23 7.08 -5.78 -1.01
CA LEU A 23 6.30 -5.94 0.22
C LEU A 23 5.11 -6.88 -0.01
N CYS A 24 5.06 -7.96 0.76
CA CYS A 24 3.88 -8.82 0.79
C CYS A 24 2.69 -8.08 1.41
N LYS A 25 1.45 -8.55 1.12
CA LYS A 25 0.22 -8.01 1.71
C LYS A 25 0.28 -7.90 3.24
N SER A 26 0.79 -8.91 3.93
CA SER A 26 0.92 -8.92 5.40
C SER A 26 1.89 -7.85 5.91
N GLU A 27 3.00 -7.63 5.20
CA GLU A 27 4.00 -6.61 5.56
C GLU A 27 3.47 -5.21 5.27
N ALA A 28 2.83 -5.02 4.12
CA ALA A 28 2.14 -3.77 3.78
C ALA A 28 1.09 -3.39 4.83
N LEU A 29 0.25 -4.34 5.24
CA LEU A 29 -0.75 -4.13 6.30
C LEU A 29 -0.07 -3.74 7.63
N ARG A 30 1.02 -4.42 7.99
CA ARG A 30 1.80 -4.11 9.20
C ARG A 30 2.38 -2.69 9.17
N GLU A 31 2.92 -2.25 8.04
CA GLU A 31 3.43 -0.88 7.85
C GLU A 31 2.32 0.17 7.96
N LEU A 32 1.11 -0.19 7.51
CA LEU A 32 -0.10 0.64 7.64
C LEU A 32 -0.73 0.57 9.03
N ASN A 33 -0.14 -0.17 9.97
CA ASN A 33 -0.70 -0.44 11.30
C ASN A 33 -2.10 -1.07 11.26
N ALA A 34 -2.35 -1.92 10.26
CA ALA A 34 -3.58 -2.67 10.10
C ALA A 34 -3.30 -4.17 10.25
N SER A 35 -4.24 -4.91 10.84
CA SER A 35 -4.19 -6.38 10.88
C SER A 35 -4.88 -6.98 9.65
N SER A 36 -5.82 -6.24 9.06
CA SER A 36 -6.58 -6.65 7.89
C SER A 36 -6.90 -5.47 6.96
N GLN A 37 -7.21 -5.78 5.70
CA GLN A 37 -7.61 -4.77 4.72
C GLN A 37 -8.89 -4.02 5.11
N GLU A 38 -9.80 -4.66 5.85
CA GLU A 38 -11.07 -4.06 6.28
C GLU A 38 -10.88 -2.94 7.31
N GLU A 39 -9.74 -2.94 8.02
CA GLU A 39 -9.37 -1.87 8.95
C GLU A 39 -8.79 -0.63 8.25
N LEU A 40 -8.42 -0.76 6.98
CA LEU A 40 -7.94 0.37 6.19
C LEU A 40 -9.12 1.25 5.79
N THR A 41 -9.26 2.38 6.47
CA THR A 41 -10.26 3.41 6.17
C THR A 41 -9.78 4.41 5.11
N GLU A 42 -8.48 4.40 4.81
CA GLU A 42 -7.82 5.25 3.84
C GLU A 42 -7.99 4.74 2.41
N LEU A 43 -7.83 5.63 1.43
CA LEU A 43 -7.81 5.22 0.04
C LEU A 43 -6.56 4.38 -0.26
N PRO A 44 -6.64 3.42 -1.21
CA PRO A 44 -5.49 2.62 -1.63
C PRO A 44 -4.29 3.48 -2.05
N SER A 45 -4.54 4.59 -2.76
CA SER A 45 -3.52 5.55 -3.15
C SER A 45 -2.80 6.19 -1.96
N GLU A 46 -3.54 6.53 -0.89
CA GLU A 46 -2.98 7.13 0.34
C GLU A 46 -2.15 6.10 1.10
N CYS A 47 -2.62 4.86 1.19
CA CYS A 47 -1.87 3.75 1.78
C CYS A 47 -0.52 3.57 1.07
N TYR A 48 -0.51 3.56 -0.26
CA TYR A 48 0.73 3.47 -1.04
C TYR A 48 1.66 4.65 -0.73
N GLN A 49 1.15 5.88 -0.71
CA GLN A 49 1.97 7.07 -0.43
C GLN A 49 2.61 7.01 0.95
N ARG A 50 1.89 6.54 1.98
CA ARG A 50 2.44 6.37 3.33
C ARG A 50 3.61 5.41 3.33
N ILE A 51 3.46 4.23 2.72
CA ILE A 51 4.55 3.24 2.64
C ILE A 51 5.71 3.78 1.82
N ALA A 52 5.43 4.39 0.65
CA ALA A 52 6.45 4.97 -0.22
C ALA A 52 7.24 6.09 0.47
N THR A 53 6.60 6.84 1.37
CA THR A 53 7.27 7.88 2.19
C THR A 53 8.19 7.27 3.24
N VAL A 54 7.79 6.17 3.89
CA VAL A 54 8.60 5.47 4.90
C VAL A 54 9.79 4.74 4.25
N ARG A 55 9.64 4.28 3.01
CA ARG A 55 10.63 3.48 2.27
C ARG A 55 11.47 4.28 1.26
N GLN A 56 11.43 5.63 1.32
CA GLN A 56 12.25 6.51 0.47
C GLN A 56 13.76 6.20 0.58
#